data_AF-A0A1B6HAH8-F1
#
_entry.id   AF-A0A1B6HAH8-F1
#
_cell.length_a   1.000
_cell.length_b   1.000
_cell.length_c   1.000
_cell.angle_alpha   90.00
_cell.angle_beta   90.00
_cell.angle_gamma   90.00
#
_symmetry.space_group_name_H-M   'P 1'
#
loop_
_entity.id
_entity.type
_entity.pdbx_description
1 polymer ?
#
loop_
_entity_poly.entity_id
_entity_poly.type
_entity_poly.pdbx_seq_one_letter_code
_entity_poly.pdbx_strand_id
1 'polypeptide(L)'
;HFANMRSLIQIMDSEMFELMHQNGDYTHFYFCYRWFLLDFKRELLYEDVFSVWETIWAAKHISSAHFMLFIALALVESYRDIILSNSMDFTDIIKFFNEMAERHNAKSILSLARYLVLQLQMLIENK
;
A
#
# COMPACT_ATOMS: atom_id res chain seq x y z
N HIS A 1 -11.35 -4.28 3.93
CA HIS A 1 -10.00 -3.93 3.45
C HIS A 1 -10.03 -3.13 2.15
N PHE A 2 -10.61 -3.65 1.05
CA PHE A 2 -10.58 -2.97 -0.26
C PHE A 2 -11.28 -1.61 -0.31
N ALA A 3 -12.48 -1.48 0.28
CA ALA A 3 -13.15 -0.17 0.40
C ALA A 3 -12.29 0.84 1.19
N ASN A 4 -11.69 0.43 2.29
CA ASN A 4 -10.81 1.29 3.10
C ASN A 4 -9.53 1.66 2.35
N MET A 5 -8.96 0.73 1.57
CA MET A 5 -7.78 1.01 0.72
C MET A 5 -8.10 2.04 -0.36
N ARG A 6 -9.28 1.93 -0.99
CA ARG A 6 -9.75 2.93 -1.94
C ARG A 6 -9.86 4.30 -1.30
N SER A 7 -10.60 4.40 -0.20
CA SER A 7 -10.79 5.67 0.49
C SER A 7 -9.46 6.27 0.94
N LEU A 8 -8.53 5.42 1.39
CA LEU A 8 -7.21 5.85 1.79
C LEU A 8 -6.41 6.43 0.62
N ILE A 9 -6.33 5.73 -0.53
CA ILE A 9 -5.66 6.27 -1.72
C ILE A 9 -6.35 7.55 -2.19
N GLN A 10 -7.69 7.59 -2.23
CA GLN A 10 -8.42 8.79 -2.64
C GLN A 10 -8.11 10.03 -1.79
N ILE A 11 -7.92 9.84 -0.48
CA ILE A 11 -7.59 10.94 0.45
C ILE A 11 -6.11 11.32 0.38
N MET A 12 -5.23 10.32 0.27
CA MET A 12 -3.79 10.52 0.38
C MET A 12 -3.13 10.87 -0.96
N ASP A 13 -3.67 10.40 -2.08
CA ASP A 13 -3.14 10.60 -3.42
C ASP A 13 -4.25 10.55 -4.48
N SER A 14 -4.87 11.72 -4.71
CA SER A 14 -5.96 11.86 -5.68
C SER A 14 -5.50 11.61 -7.12
N GLU A 15 -4.25 11.91 -7.47
CA GLU A 15 -3.74 11.72 -8.84
C GLU A 15 -3.62 10.23 -9.17
N MET A 16 -3.04 9.44 -8.26
CA MET A 16 -3.01 7.98 -8.40
C MET A 16 -4.43 7.39 -8.44
N PHE A 17 -5.35 7.91 -7.62
CA PHE A 17 -6.75 7.50 -7.67
C PHE A 17 -7.38 7.74 -9.04
N GLU A 18 -7.20 8.94 -9.61
CA GLU A 18 -7.75 9.29 -10.92
C GLU A 18 -7.12 8.47 -12.05
N LEU A 19 -5.79 8.28 -12.06
CA LEU A 19 -5.14 7.40 -13.04
C LEU A 19 -5.72 6.00 -12.98
N MET A 20 -5.85 5.44 -11.77
CA MET A 20 -6.46 4.13 -11.59
C MET A 20 -7.90 4.15 -12.09
N HIS A 21 -8.69 5.20 -11.85
CA HIS A 21 -10.10 5.25 -12.26
C HIS A 21 -10.30 5.36 -13.79
N GLN A 22 -9.43 6.08 -14.50
CA GLN A 22 -9.58 6.35 -15.93
C GLN A 22 -9.48 5.11 -16.83
N ASN A 23 -8.78 4.06 -16.37
CA ASN A 23 -8.44 2.91 -17.21
C ASN A 23 -9.43 1.71 -17.09
N GLY A 24 -10.59 1.81 -16.41
CA GLY A 24 -11.54 0.67 -16.23
C GLY A 24 -12.31 0.57 -14.89
N ASP A 25 -13.04 -0.55 -14.68
CA ASP A 25 -13.88 -0.81 -13.49
C ASP A 25 -13.05 -1.33 -12.30
N TYR A 26 -12.35 -0.41 -11.62
CA TYR A 26 -11.39 -0.72 -10.55
C TYR A 26 -11.94 -0.58 -9.15
N THR A 27 -13.22 -0.90 -9.01
CA THR A 27 -14.00 -0.75 -7.80
C THR A 27 -13.44 -1.62 -6.64
N HIS A 28 -12.48 -2.50 -6.87
CA HIS A 28 -12.11 -3.54 -5.88
C HIS A 28 -10.62 -3.63 -5.54
N PHE A 29 -9.72 -2.84 -6.16
CA PHE A 29 -8.28 -2.84 -5.82
C PHE A 29 -7.68 -4.26 -5.75
N TYR A 30 -8.05 -5.17 -6.65
CA TYR A 30 -7.64 -6.58 -6.53
C TYR A 30 -6.12 -6.82 -6.58
N PHE A 31 -5.30 -5.87 -7.06
CA PHE A 31 -3.84 -6.01 -7.03
C PHE A 31 -3.30 -6.23 -5.61
N CYS A 32 -3.94 -5.65 -4.59
CA CYS A 32 -3.56 -5.84 -3.20
C CYS A 32 -4.24 -7.04 -2.52
N TYR A 33 -5.05 -7.83 -3.24
CA TYR A 33 -5.71 -9.02 -2.68
C TYR A 33 -4.69 -10.02 -2.13
N ARG A 34 -3.63 -10.31 -2.91
CA ARG A 34 -2.54 -11.22 -2.48
C ARG A 34 -1.82 -10.69 -1.25
N TRP A 35 -1.64 -9.38 -1.16
CA TRP A 35 -0.94 -8.74 -0.04
C TRP A 35 -1.68 -8.95 1.27
N PHE A 36 -2.99 -8.71 1.29
CA PHE A 36 -3.79 -8.88 2.51
C PHE A 36 -4.09 -10.34 2.83
N LEU A 37 -4.23 -11.20 1.82
CA LEU A 37 -4.48 -12.63 2.04
C LEU A 37 -3.29 -13.35 2.69
N LEU A 38 -2.07 -12.93 2.34
CA LEU A 38 -0.83 -13.60 2.75
C LEU A 38 0.04 -12.76 3.68
N ASP A 39 -0.52 -11.68 4.24
CA ASP A 39 0.21 -10.72 5.07
C ASP A 39 1.57 -10.34 4.48
N PHE A 40 1.59 -9.98 3.19
CA PHE A 40 2.77 -9.58 2.41
C PHE A 40 3.88 -10.64 2.27
N LYS A 41 3.66 -11.89 2.70
CA LYS A 41 4.69 -12.95 2.66
C LYS A 41 5.30 -13.21 1.28
N ARG A 42 4.55 -12.96 0.21
CA ARG A 42 5.01 -13.13 -1.18
C ARG A 42 5.67 -11.90 -1.78
N GLU A 43 5.63 -10.77 -1.08
CA GLU A 43 6.26 -9.52 -1.54
C GLU A 43 7.65 -9.34 -0.94
N LEU A 44 7.94 -9.95 0.21
CA LEU A 44 9.13 -9.69 1.00
C LEU A 44 10.02 -10.92 1.09
N LEU A 45 11.33 -10.65 1.22
CA LEU A 45 12.31 -11.68 1.56
C LEU A 45 11.92 -12.37 2.87
N TYR A 46 12.27 -13.65 2.99
CA TYR A 46 11.92 -14.44 4.16
C TYR A 46 12.50 -13.86 5.46
N GLU A 47 13.71 -13.31 5.39
CA GLU A 47 14.36 -12.68 6.55
C GLU A 47 13.65 -11.40 7.02
N ASP A 48 13.00 -10.68 6.10
CA ASP A 48 12.35 -9.40 6.37
C ASP A 48 10.88 -9.54 6.80
N VAL A 49 10.21 -10.63 6.42
CA VAL A 49 8.77 -10.79 6.64
C VAL A 49 8.41 -10.77 8.13
N PHE A 50 9.27 -11.32 8.99
CA PHE A 50 9.03 -11.37 10.43
C PHE A 50 8.94 -9.98 11.03
N SER A 51 9.84 -9.06 10.66
CA SER A 51 9.80 -7.68 11.14
C SER A 51 8.53 -6.95 10.71
N VAL A 52 8.01 -7.25 9.51
CA VAL A 52 6.73 -6.70 9.04
C VAL A 52 5.56 -7.25 9.85
N TRP A 53 5.52 -8.56 10.11
CA TRP A 53 4.47 -9.18 10.92
C TRP A 53 4.48 -8.69 12.37
N GLU A 54 5.66 -8.65 13.01
CA GLU A 54 5.83 -8.12 14.35
C GLU A 54 5.34 -6.67 14.45
N THR A 55 5.63 -5.85 13.42
CA THR A 55 5.15 -4.48 13.34
C THR A 55 3.63 -4.42 13.21
N ILE A 56 3.01 -5.24 12.34
CA ILE A 56 1.55 -5.30 12.18
C ILE A 56 0.87 -5.69 13.50
N TRP A 57 1.40 -6.73 14.18
CA TRP A 57 0.86 -7.20 15.45
C TRP A 57 1.01 -6.16 16.55
N ALA A 58 2.17 -5.51 16.67
CA ALA A 58 2.38 -4.43 17.63
C ALA A 58 1.49 -3.21 17.33
N ALA A 59 1.37 -2.81 16.07
CA ALA A 59 0.58 -1.66 15.64
C ALA A 59 -0.90 -1.81 15.98
N LYS A 60 -1.45 -3.03 15.99
CA LYS A 60 -2.82 -3.31 16.42
C LYS A 60 -3.12 -2.80 17.84
N HIS A 61 -2.12 -2.78 18.71
CA HIS A 61 -2.27 -2.38 20.11
C HIS A 61 -1.87 -0.92 20.39
N ILE A 62 -1.08 -0.31 19.50
CA ILE A 62 -0.43 0.98 19.77
C ILE A 62 -0.96 2.09 18.85
N SER A 63 -1.41 1.77 17.64
CA SER A 63 -1.74 2.77 16.62
C SER A 63 -3.05 2.47 15.89
N SER A 64 -3.15 1.33 15.20
CA SER A 64 -4.31 1.00 14.38
C SER A 64 -4.41 -0.49 14.11
N ALA A 65 -5.64 -1.03 14.21
CA ALA A 65 -5.96 -2.39 13.79
C ALA A 65 -5.86 -2.60 12.26
N HIS A 66 -5.65 -1.53 11.49
CA HIS A 66 -5.59 -1.56 10.03
C HIS A 66 -4.24 -1.10 9.48
N PHE A 67 -3.15 -1.23 10.25
CA PHE A 67 -1.80 -0.83 9.82
C PHE A 67 -1.36 -1.45 8.48
N MET A 68 -1.81 -2.68 8.19
CA MET A 68 -1.62 -3.34 6.90
C MET A 68 -2.05 -2.50 5.67
N LEU A 69 -3.05 -1.61 5.81
CA LEU A 69 -3.46 -0.71 4.72
C LEU A 69 -2.38 0.32 4.40
N PHE A 70 -1.66 0.82 5.43
CA PHE A 70 -0.59 1.78 5.25
C PHE A 70 0.68 1.13 4.69
N ILE A 71 0.90 -0.17 4.95
CA ILE A 71 1.95 -0.95 4.28
C ILE A 71 1.63 -1.09 2.79
N ALA A 72 0.39 -1.44 2.44
CA ALA A 72 -0.05 -1.48 1.05
C ALA A 72 0.07 -0.11 0.37
N LEU A 73 -0.29 0.97 1.06
CA LEU A 73 -0.14 2.33 0.54
C LEU A 73 1.32 2.69 0.34
N ALA A 74 2.19 2.37 1.30
CA ALA A 74 3.63 2.61 1.18
C ALA A 74 4.26 1.88 -0.01
N LEU A 75 3.80 0.66 -0.32
CA LEU A 75 4.23 -0.05 -1.53
C LEU A 75 3.82 0.69 -2.80
N VAL A 76 2.58 1.15 -2.89
CA VAL A 76 2.09 1.93 -4.04
C VAL A 76 2.86 3.26 -4.16
N GLU A 77 3.00 3.98 -3.05
CA GLU A 77 3.69 5.26 -2.97
C GLU A 77 5.17 5.17 -3.37
N SER A 78 5.85 4.07 -2.99
CA SER A 78 7.27 3.85 -3.34
C SER A 78 7.52 3.74 -4.84
N TYR A 79 6.50 3.40 -5.63
CA TYR A 79 6.58 3.28 -7.08
C TYR A 79 5.65 4.25 -7.81
N ARG A 80 5.10 5.23 -7.09
CA ARG A 80 4.15 6.23 -7.61
C ARG A 80 4.63 6.85 -8.91
N ASP A 81 5.86 7.38 -8.91
CA ASP A 81 6.40 8.07 -10.08
C ASP A 81 6.50 7.16 -11.31
N ILE A 82 6.85 5.89 -11.11
CA ILE A 82 6.94 4.89 -12.19
C ILE A 82 5.54 4.57 -12.72
N ILE A 83 4.56 4.39 -11.83
CA ILE A 83 3.18 4.08 -12.20
C ILE A 83 2.59 5.24 -13.02
N LEU A 84 2.74 6.47 -12.53
CA LEU A 84 2.24 7.68 -13.20
C LEU A 84 2.97 7.95 -14.52
N SER A 85 4.30 7.89 -14.54
CA SER A 85 5.09 8.20 -15.74
C SER A 85 4.81 7.27 -16.90
N ASN A 86 4.50 6.00 -16.60
CA ASN A 86 4.15 5.00 -17.59
C ASN A 86 2.63 4.90 -17.84
N SER A 87 1.83 5.71 -17.13
CA SER A 87 0.36 5.67 -17.20
C SER A 87 -0.18 4.24 -17.07
N MET A 88 0.40 3.47 -16.14
CA MET A 88 0.13 2.04 -16.01
C MET A 88 -1.36 1.80 -15.76
N ASP A 89 -1.95 0.89 -16.53
CA ASP A 89 -3.26 0.38 -16.21
C ASP A 89 -3.20 -0.64 -15.06
N PHE A 90 -4.34 -1.18 -14.67
CA PHE A 90 -4.40 -2.12 -13.57
C PHE A 90 -3.72 -3.47 -13.86
N THR A 91 -3.77 -3.93 -15.11
CA THR A 91 -3.07 -5.14 -15.54
C THR A 91 -1.57 -4.93 -15.42
N ASP A 92 -1.09 -3.76 -15.84
CA ASP A 92 0.30 -3.36 -15.73
C ASP A 92 0.74 -3.28 -14.27
N ILE A 93 -0.06 -2.67 -13.39
CA ILE A 93 0.23 -2.59 -11.95
C ILE A 93 0.32 -3.98 -11.32
N ILE A 94 -0.60 -4.89 -11.64
CA ILE A 94 -0.54 -6.29 -11.17
C ILE A 94 0.75 -6.95 -11.64
N LYS A 95 1.07 -6.83 -12.93
CA LYS A 95 2.28 -7.42 -13.51
C LYS A 95 3.55 -6.86 -12.88
N PHE A 96 3.61 -5.54 -12.72
CA PHE A 96 4.71 -4.82 -12.09
C PHE A 96 4.97 -5.33 -10.67
N PHE A 97 3.95 -5.37 -9.81
CA PHE A 97 4.12 -5.85 -8.44
C PHE A 97 4.40 -7.36 -8.35
N ASN A 98 3.89 -8.15 -9.30
CA ASN A 98 4.28 -9.56 -9.40
C ASN A 98 5.77 -9.74 -9.73
N GLU A 99 6.34 -8.91 -10.60
CA GLU A 99 7.75 -8.92 -10.96
C GLU A 99 8.66 -8.33 -9.87
N MET A 100 8.11 -7.44 -9.02
CA MET A 100 8.81 -6.83 -7.89
C MET A 100 8.75 -7.65 -6.60
N ALA A 101 8.04 -8.77 -6.59
CA ALA A 101 8.01 -9.70 -5.47
C ALA A 101 9.43 -10.03 -4.98
N GLU A 102 9.64 -9.94 -3.66
CA GLU A 102 10.91 -10.16 -2.96
C GLU A 102 12.01 -9.14 -3.25
N ARG A 103 11.69 -8.01 -3.93
CA ARG A 103 12.65 -6.93 -4.22
C ARG A 103 12.40 -5.65 -3.40
N HIS A 104 11.36 -5.63 -2.58
CA HIS A 104 11.02 -4.48 -1.76
C HIS A 104 11.93 -4.36 -0.54
N ASN A 105 12.40 -3.14 -0.24
CA ASN A 105 13.14 -2.87 0.99
C ASN A 105 12.16 -2.75 2.18
N ALA A 106 12.01 -3.80 2.97
CA ALA A 106 11.02 -3.86 4.05
C ALA A 106 11.14 -2.71 5.06
N LYS A 107 12.37 -2.34 5.45
CA LYS A 107 12.62 -1.23 6.40
C LYS A 107 12.11 0.10 5.86
N SER A 108 12.37 0.38 4.58
CA SER A 108 11.91 1.60 3.93
C SER A 108 10.39 1.63 3.83
N ILE A 109 9.76 0.51 3.46
CA ILE A 109 8.31 0.37 3.41
C ILE A 109 7.67 0.60 4.79
N LEU A 110 8.21 0.00 5.86
CA LEU A 110 7.70 0.20 7.21
C LEU A 110 7.86 1.65 7.70
N SER A 111 8.99 2.29 7.38
CA SER A 111 9.23 3.69 7.70
C SER A 111 8.22 4.60 6.99
N LEU A 112 7.99 4.37 5.70
CA LEU A 112 7.02 5.12 4.91
C LEU A 112 5.58 4.88 5.38
N ALA A 113 5.22 3.64 5.68
CA ALA A 113 3.89 3.30 6.22
C ALA A 113 3.61 4.07 7.52
N ARG A 114 4.60 4.15 8.44
CA ARG A 114 4.49 4.95 9.66
C ARG A 114 4.33 6.44 9.37
N TYR A 115 5.08 6.97 8.41
CA TYR A 115 4.95 8.37 8.00
C TYR A 115 3.54 8.67 7.46
N LEU A 116 3.01 7.80 6.61
CA LEU A 116 1.67 7.94 6.03
C LEU A 116 0.55 7.91 7.09
N VAL A 117 0.71 7.12 8.15
CA VAL A 117 -0.21 7.16 9.30
C VAL A 117 -0.22 8.55 9.95
N LEU A 118 0.98 9.11 10.23
CA LEU A 118 1.10 10.43 10.85
C LEU A 118 0.53 11.52 9.95
N GLN A 119 0.80 11.46 8.65
CA GLN A 119 0.22 12.39 7.67
C GLN A 119 -1.31 12.37 7.69
N LEU A 120 -1.92 11.17 7.69
CA LEU A 120 -3.38 11.06 7.77
C LEU A 120 -3.92 11.63 9.09
N GLN A 121 -3.27 11.37 10.22
CA GLN A 121 -3.66 11.93 11.52
C GLN A 121 -3.65 13.47 11.50
N MET A 122 -2.59 14.08 10.97
CA MET A 122 -2.50 15.54 10.82
C MET A 122 -3.61 16.09 9.91
N LEU A 123 -3.97 15.39 8.83
CA LEU A 123 -5.06 15.81 7.94
C LEU A 123 -6.43 15.76 8.62
N ILE A 124 -6.64 14.81 9.54
CA ILE A 124 -7.87 14.69 10.33
C ILE A 124 -7.93 15.76 11.42
N GLU A 125 -6.81 16.06 12.09
CA GLU A 125 -6.74 17.08 13.13
C GLU A 125 -6.90 18.51 12.60
N ASN A 126 -6.49 18.76 11.35
CA ASN A 126 -6.62 20.05 10.67
C ASN A 126 -7.98 20.27 9.97
N LYS A 127 -8.94 19.36 10.14
CA LYS A 127 -10.33 19.48 9.65
C LYS A 127 -11.29 19.75 10.80
#